data_AF-A0A969BUF4-F1
#
_entry.id   AF-A0A969BUF4-F1
#
_cell.length_a   1.000
_cell.length_b   1.000
_cell.length_c   1.000
_cell.angle_alpha   90.00
_cell.angle_beta   90.00
_cell.angle_gamma   90.00
#
_symmetry.space_group_name_H-M   'P 1'
#
loop_
_entity.id
_entity.type
_entity.pdbx_description
1 polymer ?
#
loop_
_entity_poly.entity_id
_entity_poly.type
_entity_poly.pdbx_seq_one_letter_code
_entity_poly.pdbx_strand_id
1 'polypeptide(L)'
;MNTPISTSRPIVDRIDRLADAAQPAMREADQPALGLAQFLFDTLGFSGNEQDYTDPRNSFLNDVIERRLGIPITLSVLFLEVARRVGVQAEGVGLPGHFIVRIQVGITDADNSFVLYLDPFHRGTLLSEEDCKARVQQVTHGRLPFDSAISTRSTTATSSRGC
;
A
#
# COMPACT_ATOMS: atom_id res chain seq x y z
N MET A 1 -22.19 9.40 35.31
CA MET A 1 -21.63 10.36 34.32
C MET A 1 -20.94 9.53 33.25
N ASN A 2 -21.70 9.05 32.26
CA ASN A 2 -21.18 8.18 31.21
C ASN A 2 -20.86 9.06 30.00
N THR A 3 -19.58 9.30 29.75
CA THR A 3 -19.10 10.05 28.57
C THR A 3 -19.58 9.30 27.32
N PRO A 4 -20.19 9.97 26.34
CA PRO A 4 -20.66 9.29 25.13
C PRO A 4 -19.44 8.78 24.35
N ILE A 5 -19.42 7.47 24.11
CA ILE A 5 -18.52 6.81 23.17
C ILE A 5 -18.74 7.49 21.82
N SER A 6 -17.74 8.24 21.37
CA SER A 6 -17.74 9.01 20.13
C SER A 6 -18.33 8.21 18.98
N THR A 7 -19.28 8.79 18.27
CA THR A 7 -19.91 8.22 17.07
C THR A 7 -18.89 8.15 15.93
N SER A 8 -17.97 7.20 16.01
CA SER A 8 -17.03 6.89 14.94
C SER A 8 -17.82 6.33 13.76
N ARG A 9 -17.89 7.09 12.65
CA ARG A 9 -18.17 6.47 11.35
C ARG A 9 -17.20 5.30 11.18
N PRO A 10 -17.67 4.12 10.74
CA PRO A 10 -16.81 2.96 10.60
C PRO A 10 -15.59 3.31 9.74
N ILE A 11 -14.42 2.81 10.12
CA ILE A 11 -13.14 3.04 9.41
C ILE A 11 -13.27 2.77 7.90
N VAL A 12 -14.12 1.80 7.55
CA VAL A 12 -14.49 1.43 6.18
C VAL A 12 -15.02 2.64 5.40
N ASP A 13 -15.98 3.41 5.94
CA ASP A 13 -16.51 4.63 5.30
C ASP A 13 -15.45 5.70 5.05
N ARG A 14 -14.39 5.73 5.86
CA ARG A 14 -13.28 6.67 5.67
C ARG A 14 -12.43 6.24 4.49
N ILE A 15 -12.16 4.94 4.36
CA ILE A 15 -11.42 4.38 3.24
C ILE A 15 -12.24 4.50 1.95
N ASP A 16 -13.56 4.25 1.99
CA ASP A 16 -14.45 4.45 0.84
C ASP A 16 -14.40 5.90 0.34
N ARG A 17 -14.45 6.88 1.26
CA ARG A 17 -14.28 8.29 0.90
C ARG A 17 -12.92 8.63 0.29
N LEU A 18 -11.84 8.01 0.78
CA LEU A 18 -10.52 8.18 0.18
C LEU A 18 -10.47 7.61 -1.24
N ALA A 19 -11.10 6.46 -1.47
CA ALA A 19 -11.23 5.86 -2.78
C ALA A 19 -12.02 6.75 -3.75
N ASP A 20 -13.18 7.27 -3.32
CA ASP A 20 -13.98 8.19 -4.13
C ASP A 20 -13.21 9.48 -4.46
N ALA A 21 -12.51 10.04 -3.47
CA ALA A 21 -11.73 11.26 -3.64
C ALA A 21 -10.48 11.09 -4.52
N ALA A 22 -9.95 9.87 -4.65
CA ALA A 22 -8.82 9.57 -5.53
C ALA A 22 -9.21 9.49 -7.02
N GLN A 23 -10.48 9.23 -7.32
CA GLN A 23 -10.97 9.01 -8.69
C GLN A 23 -10.59 10.12 -9.70
N PRO A 24 -10.69 11.42 -9.38
CA PRO A 24 -10.26 12.48 -10.31
C PRO A 24 -8.77 12.40 -10.63
N ALA A 25 -7.91 12.30 -9.61
CA ALA A 25 -6.46 12.20 -9.78
C ALA A 25 -6.07 10.95 -10.60
N MET A 26 -6.78 9.83 -10.41
CA MET A 26 -6.56 8.61 -11.18
C MET A 26 -6.93 8.73 -12.66
N ARG A 27 -7.94 9.55 -13.00
CA ARG A 27 -8.37 9.78 -14.39
C ARG A 27 -7.47 10.76 -15.12
N GLU A 28 -6.88 11.70 -14.40
CA GLU A 28 -5.98 12.71 -14.94
C GLU A 28 -4.55 12.19 -15.14
N ALA A 29 -4.15 11.16 -14.39
CA ALA A 29 -2.85 10.53 -14.52
C ALA A 29 -2.78 9.58 -15.73
N ASP A 30 -1.63 9.53 -16.40
CA ASP A 30 -1.33 8.56 -17.47
C ASP A 30 -1.49 7.11 -16.99
N GLN A 31 -1.25 6.88 -15.70
CA GLN A 31 -1.37 5.57 -15.05
C GLN A 31 -2.22 5.73 -13.77
N PRO A 32 -3.41 5.10 -13.70
CA PRO A 32 -4.30 5.24 -12.54
C PRO A 32 -3.65 4.88 -11.20
N ALA A 33 -2.79 3.85 -11.19
CA ALA A 33 -2.07 3.43 -9.99
C ALA A 33 -1.10 4.51 -9.47
N LEU A 34 -0.45 5.26 -10.38
CA LEU A 34 0.42 6.39 -10.03
C LEU A 34 -0.38 7.60 -9.56
N GLY A 35 -1.52 7.88 -10.22
CA GLY A 35 -2.43 8.93 -9.77
C GLY A 35 -2.96 8.68 -8.35
N LEU A 36 -3.27 7.43 -8.00
CA LEU A 36 -3.63 7.05 -6.64
C LEU A 36 -2.48 7.30 -5.65
N ALA A 37 -1.26 6.87 -5.98
CA ALA A 37 -0.10 7.06 -5.12
C ALA A 37 0.17 8.56 -4.88
N GLN A 38 0.19 9.36 -5.95
CA GLN A 38 0.37 10.81 -5.86
C GLN A 38 -0.73 11.48 -5.03
N PHE A 39 -1.99 11.08 -5.22
CA PHE A 39 -3.10 11.60 -4.42
C PHE A 39 -2.92 11.31 -2.92
N LEU A 40 -2.61 10.07 -2.55
CA LEU A 40 -2.44 9.72 -1.14
C LEU A 40 -1.20 10.37 -0.52
N PHE A 41 -0.04 10.25 -1.17
CA PHE A 41 1.23 10.62 -0.52
C PHE A 41 1.64 12.08 -0.73
N ASP A 42 1.33 12.66 -1.90
CA ASP A 42 1.66 14.06 -2.19
C ASP A 42 0.51 15.00 -1.86
N THR A 43 -0.72 14.68 -2.30
CA THR A 43 -1.87 15.58 -2.11
C THR A 43 -2.42 15.52 -0.68
N LEU A 44 -2.66 14.32 -0.15
CA LEU A 44 -3.12 14.18 1.23
C LEU A 44 -1.98 14.22 2.25
N GLY A 45 -0.75 13.88 1.84
CA GLY A 45 0.43 13.99 2.69
C GLY A 45 0.60 12.82 3.66
N PHE A 46 0.14 11.62 3.30
CA PHE A 46 0.46 10.43 4.08
C PHE A 46 1.97 10.17 4.08
N SER A 47 2.56 9.93 5.25
CA SER A 47 3.99 9.64 5.35
C SER A 47 4.35 8.83 6.60
N GLY A 48 5.57 8.30 6.59
CA GLY A 48 6.20 7.71 7.75
C GLY A 48 6.38 8.72 8.88
N ASN A 49 6.22 8.28 10.12
CA ASN A 49 6.58 9.07 11.29
C ASN A 49 8.05 8.81 11.68
N GLU A 50 8.98 9.48 11.00
CA GLU A 50 10.42 9.33 11.28
C GLU A 50 10.82 9.96 12.62
N GLN A 51 10.08 10.98 13.08
CA GLN A 51 10.38 11.71 14.31
C GLN A 51 10.04 10.90 15.56
N ASP A 52 8.95 10.13 15.52
CA ASP A 52 8.51 9.27 16.62
C ASP A 52 7.99 7.94 16.06
N TYR A 53 8.91 7.13 15.56
CA TYR A 53 8.61 5.85 14.93
C TYR A 53 7.88 4.88 15.88
N THR A 54 8.20 4.94 17.17
CA THR A 54 7.69 4.05 18.20
C THR A 54 6.32 4.45 18.77
N ASP A 55 5.76 5.59 18.35
CA ASP A 55 4.42 6.00 18.76
C ASP A 55 3.38 4.91 18.39
N PRO A 56 2.68 4.31 19.36
CA PRO A 56 1.75 3.21 19.10
C PRO A 56 0.62 3.62 18.15
N ARG A 57 0.26 4.91 18.11
CA ARG A 57 -0.76 5.46 17.20
C ARG A 57 -0.37 5.33 15.72
N ASN A 58 0.91 5.19 15.40
CA ASN A 58 1.36 4.94 14.02
C ASN A 58 0.88 3.56 13.50
N SER A 59 0.44 2.68 14.39
CA SER A 59 -0.06 1.34 14.06
C SER A 59 -1.60 1.25 13.99
N PHE A 60 -2.32 2.21 14.58
CA PHE A 60 -3.78 2.22 14.61
C PHE A 60 -4.35 2.95 13.39
N LEU A 61 -5.04 2.24 12.50
CA LEU A 61 -5.47 2.79 11.21
C LEU A 61 -6.38 4.03 11.36
N ASN A 62 -7.21 4.10 12.40
CA ASN A 62 -7.99 5.29 12.71
C ASN A 62 -7.09 6.51 12.94
N ASP A 63 -6.06 6.38 13.77
CA ASP A 63 -5.11 7.45 14.07
C ASP A 63 -4.26 7.78 12.83
N VAL A 64 -3.84 6.78 12.06
CA VAL A 64 -3.09 6.98 10.82
C VAL A 64 -3.90 7.79 9.82
N ILE A 65 -5.19 7.52 9.62
CA ILE A 65 -6.00 8.31 8.66
C ILE A 65 -6.23 9.75 9.19
N GLU A 66 -6.31 9.95 10.51
CA GLU A 66 -6.47 11.30 11.10
C GLU A 66 -5.20 12.12 11.02
N ARG A 67 -4.08 11.53 11.41
CA ARG A 67 -2.77 12.19 11.52
C ARG A 67 -2.00 12.19 10.23
N ARG A 68 -2.35 11.29 9.31
CA ARG A 68 -1.63 10.98 8.06
C ARG A 68 -0.19 10.53 8.29
N LEU A 69 0.07 9.97 9.47
CA LEU A 69 1.37 9.50 9.92
C LEU A 69 1.25 8.04 10.37
N GLY A 70 2.15 7.18 9.90
CA GLY A 70 2.11 5.75 10.22
C GLY A 70 3.46 5.03 10.13
N ILE A 71 3.44 3.73 10.41
CA ILE A 71 4.57 2.81 10.15
C ILE A 71 4.44 2.17 8.75
N PRO A 72 5.49 1.54 8.21
CA PRO A 72 5.49 1.02 6.84
C PRO A 72 4.32 0.09 6.52
N ILE A 73 4.02 -0.85 7.41
CA ILE A 73 2.94 -1.82 7.20
C ILE A 73 1.56 -1.16 7.20
N THR A 74 1.30 -0.21 8.11
CA THR A 74 -0.02 0.42 8.22
C THR A 74 -0.31 1.34 7.04
N LEU A 75 0.69 2.10 6.57
CA LEU A 75 0.56 2.93 5.37
C LEU A 75 0.38 2.08 4.11
N SER A 76 1.05 0.93 4.04
CA SER A 76 0.85 -0.03 2.95
C SER A 76 -0.54 -0.64 2.96
N VAL A 77 -1.06 -1.05 4.12
CA VAL A 77 -2.43 -1.53 4.24
C VAL A 77 -3.44 -0.47 3.84
N LEU A 78 -3.24 0.80 4.23
CA LEU A 78 -4.10 1.90 3.79
C LEU A 78 -4.11 2.01 2.26
N PHE A 79 -2.93 2.01 1.63
CA PHE A 79 -2.81 2.07 0.18
C PHE A 79 -3.52 0.88 -0.50
N LEU A 80 -3.27 -0.35 -0.03
CA LEU A 80 -3.87 -1.58 -0.57
C LEU A 80 -5.40 -1.55 -0.46
N GLU A 81 -5.94 -1.09 0.66
CA GLU A 81 -7.39 -1.02 0.87
C GLU A 81 -8.06 0.03 -0.03
N VAL A 82 -7.40 1.16 -0.29
CA VAL A 82 -7.89 2.15 -1.25
C VAL A 82 -7.77 1.61 -2.68
N ALA A 83 -6.60 1.06 -3.04
CA ALA A 83 -6.32 0.48 -4.35
C ALA A 83 -7.36 -0.58 -4.74
N ARG A 84 -7.70 -1.48 -3.82
CA ARG A 84 -8.71 -2.52 -4.03
C ARG A 84 -10.09 -1.95 -4.38
N ARG A 85 -10.49 -0.83 -3.76
CA ARG A 85 -11.80 -0.19 -3.99
C ARG A 85 -11.88 0.52 -5.35
N VAL A 86 -10.75 1.01 -5.84
CA VAL A 86 -10.66 1.72 -7.13
C VAL A 86 -10.19 0.81 -8.28
N GLY A 87 -10.03 -0.49 -8.02
CA GLY A 87 -9.67 -1.48 -9.05
C GLY A 87 -8.19 -1.50 -9.43
N VAL A 88 -7.30 -0.90 -8.64
CA VAL A 88 -5.85 -0.96 -8.86
C VAL A 88 -5.32 -2.29 -8.32
N GLN A 89 -4.60 -3.04 -9.16
CA GLN A 89 -3.93 -4.28 -8.77
C GLN A 89 -2.65 -3.97 -7.99
N ALA A 90 -2.67 -4.26 -6.69
CA ALA A 90 -1.57 -4.00 -5.77
C ALA A 90 -1.43 -5.14 -4.75
N GLU A 91 -0.19 -5.45 -4.37
CA GLU A 91 0.17 -6.50 -3.44
C GLU A 91 1.17 -5.97 -2.41
N GLY A 92 1.05 -6.41 -1.16
CA GLY A 92 2.03 -6.09 -0.12
C GLY A 92 3.27 -6.96 -0.25
N VAL A 93 4.45 -6.36 -0.14
CA VAL A 93 5.73 -7.06 -0.16
C VAL A 93 6.45 -6.82 1.16
N GLY A 94 6.64 -7.89 1.91
CA GLY A 94 7.40 -7.87 3.15
C GLY A 94 8.89 -7.85 2.88
N LEU A 95 9.58 -6.85 3.42
CA LEU A 95 11.03 -6.80 3.50
C LEU A 95 11.46 -6.92 4.98
N PRO A 96 12.67 -7.41 5.27
CA PRO A 96 13.18 -7.39 6.63
C PRO A 96 13.22 -5.96 7.17
N GLY A 97 12.44 -5.71 8.24
CA GLY A 97 12.33 -4.39 8.86
C GLY A 97 11.55 -3.34 8.07
N HIS A 98 10.94 -3.69 6.92
CA HIS A 98 10.21 -2.72 6.09
C HIS A 98 9.06 -3.38 5.31
N PHE A 99 8.06 -2.61 4.89
CA PHE A 99 6.95 -3.15 4.10
C PHE A 99 6.61 -2.17 2.99
N ILE A 100 6.56 -2.68 1.76
CA ILE A 100 6.33 -1.89 0.55
C ILE A 100 5.15 -2.48 -0.23
N VAL A 101 4.76 -1.81 -1.30
CA VAL A 101 3.66 -2.25 -2.17
C VAL A 101 4.19 -2.48 -3.58
N ARG A 102 3.84 -3.62 -4.16
CA ARG A 102 3.99 -3.92 -5.59
C ARG A 102 2.71 -3.50 -6.30
N ILE A 103 2.80 -2.66 -7.33
CA ILE A 103 1.66 -2.23 -8.15
C ILE A 103 1.87 -2.69 -9.59
N GLN A 104 0.79 -3.16 -10.23
CA GLN A 104 0.79 -3.42 -11.66
C GLN A 104 0.33 -2.16 -12.40
N VAL A 105 1.12 -1.76 -13.39
CA VAL A 105 0.94 -0.54 -14.20
C VAL A 105 0.82 -0.95 -15.65
N GLY A 106 -0.07 -0.31 -16.41
CA GLY A 106 -0.40 -0.68 -17.79
C GLY A 106 -1.91 -0.68 -18.02
N ILE A 107 -2.31 -0.15 -19.18
CA ILE A 107 -3.72 0.01 -19.58
C ILE A 107 -4.13 -1.21 -20.40
N THR A 108 -5.10 -1.97 -19.89
CA THR A 108 -5.98 -2.98 -20.54
C THR A 108 -5.42 -4.08 -21.47
N ASP A 109 -4.18 -4.00 -21.96
CA ASP A 109 -3.56 -5.03 -22.80
C ASP A 109 -2.38 -5.66 -22.07
N ALA A 110 -2.43 -6.99 -21.89
CA ALA A 110 -1.46 -7.76 -21.10
C ALA A 110 -0.01 -7.57 -21.54
N ASP A 111 0.23 -7.19 -22.80
CA ASP A 111 1.54 -7.09 -23.41
C ASP A 111 2.34 -5.85 -22.99
N ASN A 112 1.70 -4.84 -22.40
CA ASN A 112 2.39 -3.61 -21.97
C ASN A 112 2.24 -3.34 -20.46
N SER A 113 1.91 -4.38 -19.69
CA SER A 113 1.87 -4.30 -18.23
C SER A 113 3.26 -4.50 -17.64
N PHE A 114 3.64 -3.63 -16.71
CA PHE A 114 4.89 -3.72 -15.95
C PHE A 114 4.63 -3.55 -14.46
N VAL A 115 5.61 -3.92 -13.66
CA VAL A 115 5.52 -3.89 -12.20
C VAL A 115 6.36 -2.74 -11.67
N LEU A 116 5.78 -1.96 -10.76
CA LEU A 116 6.52 -0.99 -9.96
C LEU A 116 6.42 -1.36 -8.48
N TYR A 117 7.44 -0.96 -7.73
CA TYR A 117 7.41 -1.01 -6.28
C TYR A 117 7.25 0.40 -5.75
N LEU A 118 6.46 0.53 -4.69
CA LEU A 118 6.08 1.78 -4.06
C LEU A 118 6.39 1.66 -2.57
N ASP A 119 6.98 2.70 -1.98
CA ASP A 119 7.24 2.78 -0.55
C ASP A 119 6.31 3.78 0.14
N PRO A 120 5.18 3.32 0.73
CA PRO A 120 4.24 4.19 1.44
C PRO A 120 4.83 4.95 2.62
N PHE A 121 5.86 4.41 3.27
CA PHE A 121 6.50 5.09 4.39
C PHE A 121 7.27 6.31 3.91
N HIS A 122 8.02 6.17 2.82
CA HIS A 122 8.74 7.27 2.18
C HIS A 122 7.89 8.00 1.14
N ARG A 123 6.64 8.33 1.49
CA ARG A 123 5.72 9.16 0.68
C ARG A 123 5.46 8.59 -0.73
N GLY A 124 5.37 7.28 -0.87
CA GLY A 124 5.13 6.66 -2.17
C GLY A 124 6.33 6.76 -3.11
N THR A 125 7.56 6.77 -2.59
CA THR A 125 8.76 6.70 -3.43
C THR A 125 8.73 5.44 -4.28
N LEU A 126 8.93 5.59 -5.60
CA LEU A 126 9.03 4.46 -6.51
C LEU A 126 10.39 3.79 -6.37
N LEU A 127 10.39 2.46 -6.33
CA LEU A 127 11.56 1.63 -6.17
C LEU A 127 11.69 0.70 -7.36
N SER A 128 12.93 0.51 -7.81
CA SER A 128 13.27 -0.56 -8.74
C SER A 128 13.37 -1.90 -8.00
N GLU A 129 13.38 -3.00 -8.77
CA GLU A 129 13.67 -4.32 -8.21
C GLU A 129 15.08 -4.38 -7.60
N GLU A 130 16.04 -3.65 -8.17
CA GLU A 130 17.41 -3.54 -7.68
C GLU A 130 17.47 -2.84 -6.31
N ASP A 131 16.69 -1.76 -6.12
CA ASP A 131 16.58 -1.07 -4.84
C ASP A 131 16.00 -2.00 -3.76
N CYS A 132 15.01 -2.82 -4.12
CA CYS A 132 14.43 -3.79 -3.21
C CYS A 132 15.45 -4.88 -2.83
N LYS A 133 16.19 -5.40 -3.82
CA LYS A 133 17.29 -6.38 -3.60
C LYS A 133 18.37 -5.81 -2.70
N ALA A 134 18.83 -4.59 -2.98
CA ALA A 134 19.86 -3.91 -2.20
C ALA A 134 19.44 -3.74 -0.73
N ARG A 135 18.19 -3.33 -0.47
CA ARG A 135 17.66 -3.21 0.89
C ARG A 135 17.62 -4.54 1.64
N VAL A 136 17.15 -5.62 1.01
CA VAL A 136 17.15 -6.95 1.64
C VAL A 136 18.57 -7.40 1.97
N GLN A 137 19.50 -7.24 1.03
CA GLN A 137 20.90 -7.62 1.24
C GLN A 137 21.54 -6.82 2.39
N GLN A 138 21.29 -5.52 2.45
CA GLN A 138 21.82 -4.64 3.49
C GLN A 138 21.30 -5.02 4.88
N VAL A 139 19.98 -5.23 5.04
CA VAL A 139 19.39 -5.53 6.36
C VAL A 139 19.73 -6.95 6.81
N THR A 140 19.81 -7.90 5.89
CA THR A 140 20.05 -9.32 6.22
C THR A 140 21.52 -9.70 6.22
N HIS A 141 22.42 -8.79 5.87
CA HIS A 141 23.83 -9.07 5.61
C HIS A 141 24.00 -10.21 4.59
N GLY A 142 23.16 -10.21 3.54
CA GLY A 142 23.16 -11.22 2.48
C GLY A 142 22.58 -12.59 2.85
N ARG A 143 21.96 -12.74 4.03
CA ARG A 143 21.45 -14.04 4.51
C ARG A 143 20.11 -14.46 3.90
N LEU A 144 19.33 -13.53 3.36
CA LEU A 144 18.08 -13.83 2.68
C LEU A 144 18.10 -13.32 1.24
N PRO A 145 17.73 -14.14 0.25
CA PRO A 145 17.50 -13.65 -1.11
C PRO A 145 16.23 -12.79 -1.14
N PHE A 146 16.23 -11.74 -1.97
CA PHE A 146 14.99 -11.10 -2.38
C PHE A 146 14.41 -11.93 -3.53
N ASP A 147 13.27 -12.57 -3.28
CA ASP A 147 12.56 -13.36 -4.27
C ASP A 147 11.29 -12.63 -4.69
N SER A 148 11.29 -12.07 -5.90
CA SER A 148 10.14 -11.39 -6.50
C SER A 148 8.98 -12.35 -6.78
N ALA A 149 9.20 -13.67 -6.77
CA ALA A 149 8.19 -14.69 -7.03
C ALA A 149 7.43 -15.15 -5.77
N ILE A 150 7.91 -14.91 -4.55
CA ILE A 150 7.21 -15.34 -3.32
C ILE A 150 5.83 -14.65 -3.17
N SER A 151 5.59 -13.51 -3.83
CA SER A 151 4.29 -12.82 -3.85
C SER A 151 3.22 -13.50 -4.74
N THR A 152 3.60 -14.42 -5.65
CA THR A 152 2.67 -14.99 -6.67
C THR A 152 1.84 -16.20 -6.24
N ARG A 153 1.95 -16.70 -5.01
CA ARG A 153 1.11 -17.83 -4.57
C ARG A 153 -0.26 -17.39 -4.04
N SER A 154 -1.07 -16.78 -4.90
CA SER A 154 -2.52 -16.74 -4.71
C SER A 154 -3.11 -18.07 -5.17
N THR A 155 -3.54 -18.87 -4.19
CA THR A 155 -4.53 -19.95 -4.22
C THR A 155 -5.26 -20.15 -5.57
N THR A 156 -4.76 -21.06 -6.40
CA THR A 156 -5.63 -21.72 -7.38
C THR A 156 -6.52 -22.68 -6.60
N ALA A 157 -7.75 -22.26 -6.32
CA ALA A 157 -8.78 -23.15 -5.81
C ALA A 157 -9.04 -24.24 -6.87
N THR A 158 -8.54 -25.45 -6.62
CA THR A 158 -8.97 -26.65 -7.35
C THR A 158 -10.43 -26.92 -7.00
N SER A 159 -11.34 -26.37 -7.78
CA SER A 159 -12.73 -26.82 -7.82
C SER A 159 -12.79 -28.15 -8.57
N SER A 160 -12.57 -29.26 -7.87
CA SER A 160 -13.03 -30.58 -8.35
C SER A 160 -14.46 -30.80 -7.86
N ARG A 161 -15.44 -30.30 -8.62
CA ARG A 161 -16.74 -30.97 -8.73
C ARG A 161 -16.66 -31.90 -9.93
N GLY A 162 -16.69 -33.20 -9.69
CA GLY A 162 -16.77 -34.22 -10.72
C GLY A 162 -17.54 -35.42 -10.16
N CYS A 163 -18.79 -35.52 -10.61
CA CYS A 163 -19.76 -36.63 -10.57
C CYS A 163 -19.82 -37.57 -9.36
#